data_AF-A0A944DTZ4-F1
#
_entry.id   AF-A0A944DTZ4-F1
#
_cell.length_a   1.000
_cell.length_b   1.000
_cell.length_c   1.000
_cell.angle_alpha   90.00
_cell.angle_beta   90.00
_cell.angle_gamma   90.00
#
_symmetry.space_group_name_H-M   'P 1'
#
loop_
_entity.id
_entity.type
_entity.pdbx_description
1 polymer ?
#
loop_
_entity_poly.entity_id
_entity_poly.type
_entity_poly.pdbx_seq_one_letter_code
_entity_poly.pdbx_strand_id
1 'polypeptide(L)'
;MTDRAPQQSHDVAAGIARLEGYLLAQSRLTQAQEHADEFADLMPWLTTSQREEVVRLYTQDHIAVSRRALEFVSARAAELRVEYTARYETLRRRLLCRSVAALVTAALLCTCAALLTAYR
;
A
#
# COMPACT_ATOMS: atom_id res chain seq x y z
N MET A 1 -0.58 13.81 28.49
CA MET A 1 -0.88 14.77 27.40
C MET A 1 0.11 14.59 26.25
N THR A 2 0.31 13.35 25.78
CA THR A 2 1.47 13.00 24.90
C THR A 2 1.14 11.94 23.84
N ASP A 3 -0.13 11.58 23.66
CA ASP A 3 -0.57 10.49 22.77
C ASP A 3 -0.97 10.97 21.36
N ARG A 4 -0.88 12.29 21.09
CA ARG A 4 -1.43 12.90 19.86
C ARG A 4 -0.49 12.81 18.64
N ALA A 5 0.82 12.79 18.86
CA ALA A 5 1.82 12.82 17.78
C ALA A 5 1.75 11.62 16.80
N PRO A 6 1.66 10.34 17.24
CA PRO A 6 1.59 9.21 16.30
C PRO A 6 0.28 9.16 15.51
N GLN A 7 -0.83 9.57 16.13
CA GLN A 7 -2.14 9.61 15.48
C GLN A 7 -2.20 10.67 14.37
N GLN A 8 -1.57 11.83 14.60
CA GLN A 8 -1.55 12.94 13.65
C GLN A 8 -0.72 12.62 12.41
N SER A 9 0.43 11.95 12.56
CA SER A 9 1.23 11.48 11.43
C SER A 9 0.51 10.43 10.58
N HIS A 10 -0.23 9.52 11.22
CA HIS A 10 -1.02 8.51 10.50
C HIS A 10 -2.18 9.15 9.71
N ASP A 11 -2.82 10.17 10.27
CA ASP A 11 -3.92 10.90 9.63
C ASP A 11 -3.43 11.72 8.42
N VAL A 12 -2.27 12.37 8.54
CA VAL A 12 -1.61 13.07 7.42
C VAL A 12 -1.24 12.10 6.30
N ALA A 13 -0.64 10.95 6.64
CA ALA A 13 -0.30 9.93 5.65
C ALA A 13 -1.54 9.38 4.92
N ALA A 14 -2.64 9.14 5.65
CA ALA A 14 -3.91 8.73 5.06
C ALA A 14 -4.52 9.80 4.14
N GLY A 15 -4.38 11.08 4.52
CA GLY A 15 -4.78 12.22 3.69
C GLY A 15 -4.00 12.30 2.37
N ILE A 16 -2.67 12.17 2.43
CA ILE A 16 -1.81 12.16 1.24
C ILE A 16 -2.17 11.00 0.31
N ALA A 17 -2.30 9.78 0.84
CA ALA A 17 -2.66 8.61 0.04
C ALA A 17 -4.01 8.78 -0.69
N ARG A 18 -4.98 9.45 -0.06
CA ARG A 18 -6.29 9.75 -0.68
C ARG A 18 -6.16 10.78 -1.80
N LEU A 19 -5.36 11.82 -1.60
CA LEU A 19 -5.08 12.83 -2.63
C LEU A 19 -4.33 12.23 -3.82
N GLU A 20 -3.30 11.43 -3.57
CA GLU A 20 -2.58 10.69 -4.62
C GLU A 20 -3.52 9.79 -5.42
N GLY A 21 -4.41 9.05 -4.73
CA GLY A 21 -5.42 8.22 -5.38
C GLY A 21 -6.37 9.02 -6.27
N TYR A 22 -6.82 10.20 -5.80
CA TYR A 22 -7.66 11.10 -6.57
C TYR A 22 -6.93 11.66 -7.80
N LEU A 23 -5.68 12.12 -7.64
CA LEU A 23 -4.88 12.67 -8.73
C LEU A 23 -4.58 11.61 -9.79
N LEU A 24 -4.27 10.38 -9.37
CA LEU A 24 -4.07 9.26 -10.28
C LEU A 24 -5.36 8.93 -11.04
N ALA A 25 -6.50 8.91 -10.36
CA ALA A 25 -7.79 8.67 -11.01
C ALA A 25 -8.11 9.77 -12.03
N GLN A 26 -7.87 11.04 -11.68
CA GLN A 26 -8.10 12.16 -12.59
C GLN A 26 -7.18 12.08 -13.82
N SER A 27 -5.90 11.76 -13.64
CA SER A 27 -4.96 11.57 -14.74
C SER A 27 -5.39 10.43 -15.68
N ARG A 28 -5.91 9.32 -15.14
CA ARG A 28 -6.44 8.20 -15.94
C ARG A 28 -7.66 8.62 -16.78
N LEU A 29 -8.55 9.45 -16.24
CA LEU A 29 -9.70 9.96 -16.97
C LEU A 29 -9.28 10.82 -18.16
N THR A 30 -8.35 11.75 -17.94
CA THR A 30 -7.82 12.60 -19.01
C THR A 30 -7.11 11.77 -20.09
N GLN A 31 -6.24 10.83 -19.70
CA GLN A 31 -5.56 9.93 -20.64
C GLN A 31 -6.55 9.08 -21.46
N ALA A 32 -7.63 8.60 -20.83
CA ALA A 32 -8.64 7.81 -21.53
C ALA A 32 -9.38 8.63 -22.59
N GLN A 33 -9.67 9.91 -22.30
CA GLN A 33 -10.29 10.83 -23.26
C GLN A 33 -9.33 11.15 -24.42
N GLU A 34 -8.08 11.50 -24.12
CA GLU A 34 -7.05 11.77 -25.14
C GLU A 34 -6.88 10.59 -26.09
N HIS A 35 -6.71 9.37 -25.56
CA HIS A 35 -6.62 8.16 -26.40
C HIS A 35 -7.89 7.90 -27.20
N ALA A 36 -9.07 8.22 -26.65
CA ALA A 36 -10.33 8.04 -27.35
C ALA A 36 -10.45 9.01 -28.55
N ASP A 37 -10.02 10.26 -28.37
CA ASP A 37 -9.96 11.26 -29.43
C ASP A 37 -8.94 10.88 -30.50
N GLU A 38 -7.73 10.49 -30.11
CA GLU A 38 -6.70 10.00 -31.04
C GLU A 38 -7.20 8.79 -31.85
N PHE A 39 -7.90 7.86 -31.20
CA PHE A 39 -8.49 6.70 -31.87
C PHE A 39 -9.60 7.11 -32.85
N ALA A 40 -10.44 8.07 -32.47
CA ALA A 40 -11.49 8.60 -33.33
C ALA A 40 -10.95 9.34 -34.56
N ASP A 41 -9.81 10.04 -34.42
CA ASP A 41 -9.15 10.74 -35.51
C ASP A 41 -8.60 9.81 -36.60
N LEU A 42 -8.36 8.53 -36.28
CA LEU A 42 -8.00 7.50 -37.26
C LEU A 42 -9.17 7.12 -38.20
N MET A 43 -10.39 7.61 -37.92
CA MET A 43 -11.60 7.29 -38.68
C MET A 43 -12.24 8.55 -39.27
N PRO A 44 -11.57 9.23 -40.24
CA PRO A 44 -12.03 10.51 -40.79
C PRO A 44 -13.35 10.41 -41.58
N TRP A 45 -13.84 9.20 -41.87
CA TRP A 45 -15.12 8.95 -42.52
C TRP A 45 -16.32 9.01 -41.57
N LEU A 46 -16.11 9.13 -40.26
CA LEU A 46 -17.19 9.24 -39.28
C LEU A 46 -17.82 10.63 -39.29
N THR A 47 -19.14 10.68 -39.13
CA THR A 47 -19.83 11.94 -38.82
C THR A 47 -19.49 12.38 -37.39
N THR A 48 -19.70 13.66 -37.08
CA THR A 48 -19.47 14.21 -35.72
C THR A 48 -20.21 13.40 -34.65
N SER A 49 -21.48 13.02 -34.89
CA SER A 49 -22.26 12.23 -33.94
C SER A 49 -21.71 10.82 -33.75
N GLN A 50 -21.21 10.18 -34.81
CA GLN A 50 -20.56 8.87 -34.71
C GLN A 50 -19.21 8.96 -33.99
N ARG A 51 -18.45 10.05 -34.22
CA ARG A 51 -17.20 10.32 -33.51
C ARG A 51 -17.42 10.44 -32.00
N GLU A 52 -18.38 11.26 -31.59
CA GLU A 52 -18.74 11.44 -30.18
C GLU A 52 -19.19 10.13 -29.50
N GLU A 53 -19.94 9.29 -30.22
CA GLU A 53 -20.36 7.98 -29.75
C GLU A 53 -19.16 7.06 -29.49
N VAL A 54 -18.24 6.96 -30.45
CA VAL A 54 -17.04 6.13 -30.34
C VAL A 54 -16.14 6.61 -29.20
N VAL A 55 -15.90 7.92 -29.10
CA VAL A 55 -15.10 8.52 -28.03
C VAL A 55 -15.69 8.15 -26.66
N ARG A 56 -17.01 8.25 -26.52
CA ARG A 56 -17.70 7.94 -25.26
C ARG A 56 -17.60 6.46 -24.90
N LEU A 57 -17.88 5.56 -25.84
CA LEU A 57 -17.82 4.10 -25.60
C LEU A 57 -16.39 3.63 -25.32
N TYR A 58 -15.41 4.13 -26.08
CA TYR A 58 -14.01 3.80 -25.87
C TYR A 58 -13.50 4.29 -24.51
N THR A 59 -13.82 5.54 -24.14
CA THR A 59 -13.47 6.08 -22.82
C THR A 59 -14.04 5.21 -21.70
N GLN A 60 -15.31 4.80 -21.80
CA GLN A 60 -15.95 3.94 -20.80
C GLN A 60 -15.28 2.57 -20.69
N ASP A 61 -14.97 1.91 -21.82
CA ASP A 61 -14.30 0.60 -21.81
C ASP A 61 -12.87 0.71 -21.25
N HIS A 62 -12.12 1.72 -21.66
CA HIS A 62 -10.75 1.92 -21.21
C HIS A 62 -10.65 2.16 -19.69
N ILE A 63 -11.60 2.91 -19.12
CA ILE A 63 -11.73 3.08 -17.67
C ILE A 63 -12.08 1.75 -17.00
N ALA A 64 -13.02 0.99 -17.55
CA ALA A 64 -13.46 -0.28 -16.98
C ALA A 64 -12.33 -1.33 -16.99
N VAL A 65 -11.52 -1.39 -18.04
CA VAL A 65 -10.34 -2.27 -18.13
C VAL A 65 -9.28 -1.83 -17.12
N SER A 66 -8.97 -0.54 -17.07
CA SER A 66 -7.99 0.01 -16.13
C SER A 66 -8.37 -0.26 -14.67
N ARG A 67 -9.67 -0.13 -14.33
CA ARG A 67 -10.20 -0.45 -13.01
C ARG A 67 -10.00 -1.91 -12.65
N ARG A 68 -10.36 -2.83 -13.55
CA ARG A 68 -10.17 -4.28 -13.35
C ARG A 68 -8.71 -4.65 -13.14
N ALA A 69 -7.79 -4.03 -13.88
CA ALA A 69 -6.36 -4.25 -13.71
C ALA A 69 -5.86 -3.77 -12.34
N LEU A 70 -6.29 -2.59 -11.89
CA LEU A 70 -5.95 -2.06 -10.56
C LEU A 70 -6.53 -2.92 -9.43
N GLU A 71 -7.77 -3.39 -9.55
CA GLU A 71 -8.39 -4.31 -8.60
C GLU A 71 -7.61 -5.62 -8.50
N PHE A 72 -7.22 -6.19 -9.64
CA PHE A 72 -6.43 -7.41 -9.67
C PHE A 72 -5.06 -7.23 -8.99
N VAL A 73 -4.33 -6.17 -9.34
CA VAL A 73 -3.01 -5.88 -8.75
C VAL A 73 -3.12 -5.57 -7.26
N SER A 74 -4.13 -4.80 -6.84
CA SER A 74 -4.34 -4.51 -5.43
C SER A 74 -4.69 -5.76 -4.61
N ALA A 75 -5.52 -6.65 -5.16
CA ALA A 75 -5.82 -7.94 -4.54
C ALA A 75 -4.57 -8.83 -4.44
N ARG A 76 -3.74 -8.92 -5.50
CA ARG A 76 -2.45 -9.62 -5.46
C ARG A 76 -1.50 -9.04 -4.42
N ALA A 77 -1.37 -7.72 -4.37
CA ALA A 77 -0.50 -7.05 -3.41
C ALA A 77 -0.97 -7.27 -1.97
N ALA A 78 -2.28 -7.28 -1.73
CA ALA A 78 -2.87 -7.57 -0.42
C ALA A 78 -2.56 -9.01 0.01
N GLU A 79 -2.74 -10.00 -0.88
CA GLU A 79 -2.41 -11.39 -0.57
C GLU A 79 -0.92 -11.58 -0.29
N LEU A 80 -0.03 -10.99 -1.10
CA LEU A 80 1.40 -11.02 -0.84
C LEU A 80 1.72 -10.38 0.52
N ARG A 81 1.16 -9.21 0.83
CA ARG A 81 1.36 -8.57 2.14
C ARG A 81 0.95 -9.48 3.29
N VAL A 82 -0.18 -10.19 3.19
CA VAL A 82 -0.63 -11.13 4.23
C VAL A 82 0.37 -12.29 4.38
N GLU A 83 0.83 -12.88 3.29
CA GLU A 83 1.82 -13.98 3.35
C GLU A 83 3.15 -13.54 3.99
N TYR A 84 3.65 -12.37 3.60
CA TYR A 84 4.92 -11.84 4.10
C TYR A 84 4.84 -11.34 5.55
N THR A 85 3.75 -10.66 5.93
CA THR A 85 3.58 -10.18 7.31
C THR A 85 3.46 -11.33 8.30
N ALA A 86 2.76 -12.41 7.94
CA ALA A 86 2.69 -13.61 8.77
C ALA A 86 4.08 -14.21 9.03
N ARG A 87 4.93 -14.33 7.99
CA ARG A 87 6.31 -14.80 8.14
C ARG A 87 7.15 -13.85 9.00
N TYR A 88 7.06 -12.55 8.76
CA TYR A 88 7.82 -11.55 9.52
C TYR A 88 7.44 -11.55 11.00
N GLU A 89 6.15 -11.63 11.33
CA GLU A 89 5.67 -11.68 12.71
C GLU A 89 6.18 -12.90 13.46
N THR A 90 6.24 -14.07 12.81
CA THR A 90 6.82 -15.27 13.45
C THR A 90 8.32 -15.10 13.73
N LEU A 91 9.06 -14.50 12.80
CA LEU A 91 10.50 -14.27 12.97
C LEU A 91 10.77 -13.21 14.05
N ARG A 92 9.99 -12.13 14.05
CA ARG A 92 10.02 -11.08 15.06
C ARG A 92 9.74 -11.62 16.45
N ARG A 93 8.68 -12.44 16.61
CA ARG A 93 8.38 -13.08 17.91
C ARG A 93 9.52 -13.97 18.39
N ARG A 94 10.10 -14.78 17.50
CA ARG A 94 11.25 -15.63 17.86
C ARG A 94 12.45 -14.81 18.30
N LEU A 95 12.75 -13.72 17.60
CA LEU A 95 13.84 -12.82 17.95
C LEU A 95 13.60 -12.15 19.31
N LEU A 96 12.38 -11.65 19.55
CA LEU A 96 11.99 -11.05 20.83
C LEU A 96 12.05 -12.06 21.98
N CYS A 97 11.57 -13.29 21.79
CA CYS A 97 11.67 -14.32 22.82
C CYS A 97 13.14 -14.64 23.15
N ARG A 98 14.00 -14.75 22.13
CA ARG A 98 15.44 -15.00 22.32
C ARG A 98 16.15 -13.84 23.00
N SER A 99 15.85 -12.59 22.62
CA SER A 99 16.46 -11.42 23.25
C SER A 99 16.03 -11.28 24.70
N VAL A 100 14.74 -11.49 25.00
CA VAL A 100 14.23 -11.48 26.38
C VAL A 100 14.86 -12.60 27.20
N ALA A 101 14.93 -13.83 26.66
CA ALA A 101 15.58 -14.94 27.35
C ALA A 101 17.06 -14.64 27.64
N ALA A 102 17.80 -14.10 26.67
CA ALA A 102 19.19 -13.71 26.85
C ALA A 102 19.36 -12.64 27.95
N LEU A 103 18.51 -11.60 27.95
CA LEU A 103 18.52 -10.56 28.98
C LEU A 103 18.23 -11.13 30.38
N VAL A 104 17.23 -12.00 30.51
CA VAL A 104 16.91 -12.66 31.79
C VAL A 104 18.08 -13.52 32.27
N THR A 105 18.70 -14.31 31.38
CA THR A 105 19.86 -15.13 31.74
C THR A 105 21.07 -14.27 32.15
N ALA A 106 21.33 -13.17 31.45
CA ALA A 106 22.41 -12.25 31.81
C ALA A 106 22.14 -11.58 33.17
N ALA A 107 20.91 -11.15 33.42
CA ALA A 107 20.52 -10.57 34.71
C ALA A 107 20.70 -11.58 35.86
N LEU A 108 20.24 -12.83 35.67
CA LEU A 108 20.43 -13.91 36.65
C LEU A 108 21.91 -14.15 36.94
N LEU A 109 22.75 -14.28 35.91
CA LEU A 109 24.19 -14.47 36.07
C LEU A 109 24.84 -13.30 36.83
N CYS A 110 24.49 -12.05 36.51
CA CYS A 110 24.95 -10.87 37.23
C CYS A 110 24.52 -10.90 38.71
N THR A 111 23.27 -11.26 39.00
CA THR A 111 22.79 -11.36 40.39
C THR A 111 23.47 -12.49 41.16
N CYS A 112 23.68 -13.65 40.57
CA CYS A 112 24.41 -14.76 41.18
C CYS A 112 25.87 -14.38 41.46
N ALA A 113 26.53 -13.72 40.51
CA ALA A 113 27.89 -13.24 40.68
C ALA A 113 27.98 -12.22 41.82
N ALA A 114 27.06 -11.25 41.87
CA ALA A 114 26.99 -10.25 42.93
C ALA A 114 26.77 -10.88 44.33
N LEU A 115 25.86 -11.86 44.42
CA LEU A 115 25.63 -12.60 45.68
C LEU A 115 26.85 -13.40 46.11
N LEU A 116 27.53 -14.08 45.18
CA LEU A 116 28.76 -14.82 45.48
C LEU A 116 29.89 -13.89 45.95
N THR A 117 30.02 -12.70 45.36
CA THR A 117 30.99 -11.70 45.84
C THR A 117 30.62 -11.10 47.18
N ALA A 118 29.33 -11.02 47.52
CA ALA A 118 28.86 -10.51 48.81
C ALA A 118 28.96 -11.56 49.94
N TYR A 119 28.97 -12.84 49.60
CA TYR A 119 29.06 -13.96 50.56
C TYR A 119 30.50 -14.47 50.76
N ARG A 120 31.48 -13.96 50.00
CA ARG A 120 32.92 -14.18 50.21
C ARG A 120 33.51 -13.07 51.06
#